data_AF-A0A7S9L181-F1
#
_entry.id   AF-A0A7S9L181-F1
#
_cell.length_a   1.000
_cell.length_b   1.000
_cell.length_c   1.000
_cell.angle_alpha   90.00
_cell.angle_beta   90.00
_cell.angle_gamma   90.00
#
_symmetry.space_group_name_H-M   'P 1'
#
loop_
_entity.id
_entity.type
_entity.pdbx_description
1 polymer ?
#
loop_
_entity_poly.entity_id
_entity_poly.type
_entity_poly.pdbx_seq_one_letter_code
_entity_poly.pdbx_strand_id
1 'polypeptide(L)'
;MEKRTIAGEAFSYGKRSFFLDFMVARTGSNYIQITKRELENDGSFTTRRLAVFMDDFEWLISGFSSLLHSAAHAGDKACSVHALFSQPKQEKGQSGIEGWDPALRPRERLAELGAQALETKELIGSGSREASAVELAQKLLCSAGGDLQKLSLLSLSELSSFKGMGTGKCCAVLSAIELSRRIHSPLPKFGF
;
A
#
# COMPACT_ATOMS: atom_id res chain seq x y z
N MET A 1 17.96 -21.37 -26.00
CA MET A 1 17.72 -20.00 -26.50
C MET A 1 18.90 -19.11 -26.14
N GLU A 2 19.20 -18.10 -26.96
CA GLU A 2 20.20 -17.08 -26.59
C GLU A 2 19.60 -16.05 -25.62
N LYS A 3 20.47 -15.45 -24.80
CA LYS A 3 20.07 -14.33 -23.93
C LYS A 3 19.70 -13.14 -24.82
N ARG A 4 18.53 -12.56 -24.60
CA ARG A 4 18.02 -11.44 -25.42
C ARG A 4 17.40 -10.35 -24.54
N THR A 5 17.71 -9.09 -24.84
CA THR A 5 17.00 -7.94 -24.27
C THR A 5 15.65 -7.75 -24.96
N ILE A 6 14.59 -7.65 -24.17
CA ILE A 6 13.23 -7.37 -24.63
C ILE A 6 13.01 -5.87 -24.67
N ALA A 7 13.34 -5.18 -23.57
CA ALA A 7 13.18 -3.74 -23.42
C ALA A 7 14.26 -3.23 -22.47
N GLY A 8 14.64 -1.97 -22.59
CA GLY A 8 15.58 -1.36 -21.65
C GLY A 8 15.53 0.17 -21.69
N GLU A 9 15.92 0.77 -20.57
CA GLU A 9 16.04 2.21 -20.40
C GLU A 9 17.40 2.55 -19.80
N ALA A 10 17.99 3.66 -20.23
CA ALA A 10 19.29 4.12 -19.76
C ALA A 10 19.26 5.60 -19.44
N PHE A 11 19.85 5.97 -18.31
CA PHE A 11 19.99 7.36 -17.88
C PHE A 11 21.30 7.57 -17.15
N SER A 12 21.82 8.79 -17.17
CA SER A 12 23.10 9.13 -16.53
C SER A 12 22.97 10.41 -15.70
N TYR A 13 23.70 10.45 -14.59
CA TYR A 13 23.82 11.60 -13.72
C TYR A 13 25.27 11.76 -13.27
N GLY A 14 25.94 12.78 -13.79
CA GLY A 14 27.37 13.01 -13.56
C GLY A 14 28.23 11.83 -14.05
N LYS A 15 29.06 11.28 -13.16
CA LYS A 15 29.93 10.12 -13.44
C LYS A 15 29.21 8.78 -13.39
N ARG A 16 27.90 8.75 -13.20
CA ARG A 16 27.11 7.52 -13.01
C ARG A 16 26.15 7.31 -14.17
N SER A 17 26.11 6.08 -14.67
CA SER A 17 25.16 5.62 -15.67
C SER A 17 24.36 4.44 -15.11
N PHE A 18 23.06 4.44 -15.34
CA PHE A 18 22.13 3.41 -14.92
C PHE A 18 21.49 2.80 -16.16
N PHE A 19 21.31 1.49 -16.13
CA PHE A 19 20.62 0.71 -17.16
C PHE A 19 19.60 -0.21 -16.48
N LEU A 20 18.35 -0.12 -16.89
CA LEU A 20 17.27 -1.01 -16.48
C LEU A 20 16.87 -1.84 -17.69
N ASP A 21 17.22 -3.13 -17.69
CA ASP A 21 17.00 -4.02 -18.83
C ASP A 21 16.05 -5.17 -18.45
N PHE A 22 14.98 -5.38 -19.21
CA PHE A 22 14.15 -6.58 -19.14
C PHE A 22 14.60 -7.59 -20.21
N MET A 23 14.96 -8.80 -19.80
CA MET A 23 15.65 -9.78 -20.63
C MET A 23 15.07 -11.20 -20.48
N VAL A 24 15.30 -12.02 -21.49
CA VAL A 24 15.09 -13.48 -21.44
C VAL A 24 16.43 -14.16 -21.20
N ALA A 25 16.50 -15.03 -20.19
CA ALA A 25 17.66 -15.88 -19.93
C ALA A 25 17.77 -17.02 -20.94
N ARG A 26 18.93 -17.71 -20.98
CA ARG A 26 19.10 -18.88 -21.86
C ARG A 26 18.13 -20.02 -21.56
N THR A 27 17.66 -20.09 -20.30
CA THR A 27 16.65 -21.03 -19.79
C THR A 27 15.23 -20.72 -20.28
N GLY A 28 15.00 -19.55 -20.88
CA GLY A 28 13.67 -19.07 -21.27
C GLY A 28 12.99 -18.21 -20.20
N SER A 29 13.53 -18.14 -18.99
CA SER A 29 12.97 -17.33 -17.89
C SER A 29 13.20 -15.84 -18.11
N ASN A 30 12.17 -15.03 -17.86
CA ASN A 30 12.28 -13.57 -17.92
C ASN A 30 12.89 -13.02 -16.62
N TYR A 31 13.64 -11.93 -16.73
CA TYR A 31 14.25 -11.27 -15.58
C TYR A 31 14.56 -9.79 -15.88
N ILE A 32 14.60 -8.97 -14.82
CA ILE A 32 15.08 -7.58 -14.89
C ILE A 32 16.53 -7.52 -14.41
N GLN A 33 17.34 -6.67 -15.04
CA GLN A 33 18.69 -6.36 -14.58
C GLN A 33 18.84 -4.85 -14.42
N ILE A 34 19.26 -4.45 -13.23
CA ILE A 34 19.63 -3.07 -12.93
C ILE A 34 21.16 -3.02 -12.91
N THR A 35 21.74 -2.22 -13.81
CA THR A 35 23.18 -2.00 -13.90
C THR A 35 23.50 -0.57 -13.52
N LYS A 36 24.39 -0.39 -12.54
CA LYS A 36 25.03 0.89 -12.27
C LYS A 36 26.46 0.82 -12.76
N ARG A 37 26.88 1.78 -13.58
CA ARG A 37 28.26 2.00 -13.99
C ARG A 37 28.73 3.35 -13.47
N GLU A 38 29.92 3.43 -12.91
CA GLU A 38 30.49 4.66 -12.34
C GLU A 38 31.89 4.87 -12.90
N LEU A 39 32.14 6.06 -13.45
CA LEU A 39 33.45 6.50 -13.96
C LEU A 39 34.33 6.92 -12.79
N GLU A 40 35.46 6.24 -12.66
CA GLU A 40 36.46 6.53 -11.64
C GLU A 40 37.39 7.68 -12.08
N ASN A 41 38.16 8.22 -11.15
CA ASN A 41 39.06 9.34 -11.41
C ASN A 41 40.23 9.00 -12.35
N ASP A 42 40.59 7.72 -12.44
CA ASP A 42 41.62 7.20 -13.35
C ASP A 42 41.08 6.89 -14.76
N GLY A 43 39.79 7.17 -15.02
CA GLY A 43 39.13 6.89 -16.29
C GLY A 43 38.59 5.46 -16.42
N SER A 44 38.81 4.60 -15.43
CA SER A 44 38.23 3.26 -15.39
C SER A 44 36.74 3.30 -15.01
N PHE A 45 36.03 2.20 -15.22
CA PHE A 45 34.62 2.10 -14.83
C PHE A 45 34.40 0.97 -13.84
N THR A 46 33.78 1.28 -12.71
CA THR A 46 33.22 0.25 -11.83
C THR A 46 31.80 -0.07 -12.27
N THR A 47 31.41 -1.35 -12.24
CA THR A 47 30.06 -1.77 -12.64
C THR A 47 29.46 -2.69 -11.58
N ARG A 48 28.24 -2.39 -11.16
CA ARG A 48 27.42 -3.20 -10.25
C ARG A 48 26.16 -3.63 -10.98
N ARG A 49 25.75 -4.88 -10.80
CA ARG A 49 24.57 -5.45 -11.45
C ARG A 49 23.75 -6.20 -10.41
N LEU A 50 22.44 -5.98 -10.45
CA LEU A 50 21.45 -6.77 -9.74
C LEU A 50 20.52 -7.37 -10.79
N ALA A 51 20.31 -8.69 -10.75
CA ALA A 51 19.35 -9.37 -11.59
C ALA A 51 18.28 -9.99 -10.69
N VAL A 52 17.01 -9.81 -11.05
CA VAL A 52 15.87 -10.44 -10.35
C VAL A 52 15.03 -11.14 -11.39
N PHE A 53 14.69 -12.40 -11.15
CA PHE A 53 13.84 -13.19 -12.04
C PHE A 53 12.36 -12.85 -11.83
N MET A 54 11.56 -13.05 -12.87
CA MET A 54 10.14 -12.72 -12.86
C MET A 54 9.36 -13.41 -11.73
N ASP A 55 9.77 -14.63 -11.35
CA ASP A 55 9.15 -15.39 -10.25
C ASP A 55 9.29 -14.68 -8.89
N ASP A 56 10.29 -13.79 -8.74
CA ASP A 56 10.55 -13.02 -7.52
C ASP A 56 9.98 -11.60 -7.58
N PHE A 57 9.34 -11.18 -8.68
CA PHE A 57 8.92 -9.79 -8.88
C PHE A 57 7.88 -9.33 -7.87
N GLU A 58 6.91 -10.19 -7.54
CA GLU A 58 5.87 -9.85 -6.57
C GLU A 58 6.47 -9.49 -5.21
N TRP A 59 7.40 -10.32 -4.73
CA TRP A 59 8.12 -10.08 -3.47
C TRP A 59 9.01 -8.84 -3.55
N LEU A 60 9.73 -8.64 -4.65
CA LEU A 60 10.60 -7.48 -4.85
C LEU A 60 9.81 -6.16 -4.85
N ILE A 61 8.73 -6.09 -5.63
CA ILE A 61 7.88 -4.90 -5.75
C ILE A 61 7.24 -4.57 -4.41
N SER A 62 6.74 -5.59 -3.71
CA SER A 62 6.17 -5.44 -2.36
C SER A 62 7.21 -4.90 -1.38
N GLY A 63 8.43 -5.42 -1.43
CA GLY A 63 9.56 -4.94 -0.62
C GLY A 63 9.92 -3.48 -0.91
N PHE A 64 10.05 -3.09 -2.19
CA PHE A 64 10.32 -1.70 -2.57
C PHE A 64 9.20 -0.75 -2.17
N SER A 65 7.95 -1.14 -2.38
CA SER A 65 6.79 -0.33 -1.99
C SER A 65 6.79 -0.07 -0.49
N SER A 66 6.95 -1.12 0.33
CA SER A 66 7.03 -1.03 1.79
C SER A 66 8.22 -0.17 2.25
N LEU A 67 9.39 -0.35 1.65
CA LEU A 67 10.61 0.40 1.97
C LEU A 67 10.44 1.89 1.65
N LEU A 68 10.00 2.23 0.44
CA LEU A 68 9.85 3.62 0.00
C LEU A 68 8.75 4.34 0.79
N HIS A 69 7.66 3.66 1.10
CA HIS A 69 6.62 4.17 1.99
C HIS A 69 7.19 4.45 3.39
N SER A 70 7.94 3.50 3.95
CA SER A 70 8.58 3.67 5.27
C SER A 70 9.61 4.81 5.26
N ALA A 71 10.37 4.97 4.18
CA ALA A 71 11.34 6.06 4.02
C ALA A 71 10.67 7.43 3.88
N ALA A 72 9.55 7.52 3.15
CA ALA A 72 8.78 8.75 2.99
C ALA A 72 8.19 9.23 4.31
N HIS A 73 7.79 8.31 5.20
CA HIS A 73 7.25 8.61 6.52
C HIS A 73 8.28 8.54 7.64
N ALA A 74 9.57 8.37 7.35
CA ALA A 74 10.62 8.30 8.39
C ALA A 74 10.75 9.58 9.23
N GLY A 75 10.23 10.72 8.73
CA GLY A 75 10.13 11.98 9.47
C GLY A 75 8.80 12.20 10.21
N ASP A 76 7.74 11.46 9.85
CA ASP A 76 6.49 11.48 10.58
C ASP A 76 6.61 10.50 11.74
N LYS A 77 6.59 11.04 12.97
CA LYS A 77 6.45 10.21 14.16
C LYS A 77 5.26 9.29 13.94
N ALA A 78 5.52 8.00 13.74
CA ALA A 78 4.51 6.96 13.80
C ALA A 78 3.72 7.23 15.08
N CYS A 79 2.48 7.67 14.92
CA CYS A 79 1.59 7.91 16.05
C CYS A 79 1.37 6.52 16.64
N SER A 80 2.12 6.19 17.70
CA SER A 80 2.09 4.86 18.25
C SER A 80 0.66 4.59 18.71
N VAL A 81 0.22 3.34 18.56
CA VAL A 81 -1.09 2.90 19.05
C VAL A 81 -1.29 3.33 20.52
N HIS A 82 -0.21 3.33 21.31
CA HIS A 82 -0.15 3.85 22.68
C HIS A 82 -0.37 5.38 22.80
N ALA A 83 0.18 6.20 21.89
CA ALA A 83 -0.06 7.64 21.84
C ALA A 83 -1.52 7.98 21.47
N LEU A 84 -2.14 7.18 20.60
CA LEU A 84 -3.56 7.30 20.25
C LEU A 84 -4.51 6.85 21.38
N PHE A 85 -4.16 5.80 22.12
CA PHE A 85 -4.94 5.37 23.30
C PHE A 85 -4.77 6.28 24.51
N SER A 86 -3.68 7.07 24.55
CA SER A 86 -3.40 8.06 25.59
C SER A 86 -3.96 9.45 25.29
N GLN A 87 -4.55 9.68 24.11
CA GLN A 87 -5.26 10.94 23.85
C GLN A 87 -6.46 11.05 24.81
N PRO A 88 -6.68 12.23 25.42
CA PRO A 88 -7.86 12.43 26.24
C PRO A 88 -9.08 12.11 25.38
N LYS A 89 -9.90 11.18 25.88
CA LYS A 89 -11.19 10.81 25.30
C LYS A 89 -11.91 12.13 24.99
N GLN A 90 -12.15 12.45 23.72
CA GLN A 90 -12.94 13.62 23.37
C GLN A 90 -14.22 13.55 24.20
N GLU A 91 -14.50 14.63 24.94
CA GLU A 91 -15.61 14.67 25.88
C GLU A 91 -16.88 14.21 25.17
N LYS A 92 -17.67 13.38 25.85
CA LYS A 92 -18.99 12.96 25.39
C LYS A 92 -19.88 14.20 25.30
N GLY A 93 -19.79 14.91 24.18
CA GLY A 93 -20.51 16.11 23.85
C GLY A 93 -21.03 16.02 22.43
N GLN A 94 -22.25 15.47 22.31
CA GLN A 94 -23.23 15.68 21.24
C GLN A 94 -23.01 15.04 19.85
N SER A 95 -23.90 14.07 19.59
CA SER A 95 -24.36 13.48 18.32
C SER A 95 -23.33 12.78 17.41
N GLY A 96 -23.68 11.58 16.94
CA GLY A 96 -22.90 10.86 15.93
C GLY A 96 -22.79 11.62 14.60
N ILE A 97 -22.26 10.98 13.55
CA ILE A 97 -22.12 11.59 12.20
C ILE A 97 -23.45 12.19 11.71
N GLU A 98 -24.60 11.73 12.21
CA GLU A 98 -25.92 12.32 11.99
C GLU A 98 -26.01 13.83 12.32
N GLY A 99 -25.20 14.34 13.25
CA GLY A 99 -25.13 15.77 13.62
C GLY A 99 -24.12 16.59 12.80
N TRP A 100 -23.35 15.97 11.92
CA TRP A 100 -22.51 16.69 10.96
C TRP A 100 -23.38 17.31 9.87
N ASP A 101 -22.89 18.38 9.26
CA ASP A 101 -23.46 18.89 8.00
C ASP A 101 -23.58 17.71 7.01
N PRO A 102 -24.76 17.46 6.43
CA PRO A 102 -24.97 16.44 5.42
C PRO A 102 -23.89 16.36 4.33
N ALA A 103 -23.34 17.51 3.91
CA ALA A 103 -22.28 17.60 2.90
C ALA A 103 -20.91 17.08 3.37
N LEU A 104 -20.71 16.91 4.68
CA LEU A 104 -19.49 16.40 5.30
C LEU A 104 -19.60 14.94 5.70
N ARG A 105 -20.80 14.35 5.64
CA ARG A 105 -21.00 12.97 6.07
C ARG A 105 -20.49 11.99 5.00
N PRO A 106 -19.64 11.00 5.35
CA PRO A 106 -19.00 10.12 4.37
C PRO A 106 -19.98 9.34 3.48
N ARG A 107 -21.11 8.89 4.02
CA ARG A 107 -22.08 8.09 3.28
C ARG A 107 -22.81 8.92 2.23
N GLU A 108 -23.23 10.13 2.59
CA GLU A 108 -23.88 11.08 1.70
C GLU A 108 -22.90 11.55 0.61
N ARG A 109 -21.67 11.91 1.00
CA ARG A 109 -20.59 12.24 0.05
C ARG A 109 -20.30 11.10 -0.92
N LEU A 110 -20.30 9.86 -0.44
CA LEU A 110 -20.09 8.67 -1.28
C LEU A 110 -21.21 8.51 -2.30
N ALA A 111 -22.46 8.74 -1.89
CA ALA A 111 -23.63 8.64 -2.77
C ALA A 111 -23.70 9.76 -3.81
N GLU A 112 -23.32 10.98 -3.44
CA GLU A 112 -23.43 12.17 -4.30
C GLU A 112 -22.19 12.41 -5.17
N LEU A 113 -20.99 12.23 -4.61
CA LEU A 113 -19.71 12.59 -5.23
C LEU A 113 -18.84 11.37 -5.58
N GLY A 114 -19.23 10.17 -5.13
CA GLY A 114 -18.50 8.93 -5.36
C GLY A 114 -17.30 8.73 -4.42
N ALA A 115 -16.68 7.54 -4.51
CA ALA A 115 -15.62 7.10 -3.59
C ALA A 115 -14.37 7.99 -3.63
N GLN A 116 -14.11 8.67 -4.74
CA GLN A 116 -12.95 9.54 -4.92
C GLN A 116 -13.00 10.80 -4.04
N ALA A 117 -14.18 11.16 -3.53
CA ALA A 117 -14.37 12.32 -2.66
C ALA A 117 -14.14 12.02 -1.16
N LEU A 118 -13.79 10.78 -0.83
CA LEU A 118 -13.59 10.31 0.55
C LEU A 118 -12.10 10.08 0.83
N GLU A 119 -11.68 10.41 2.05
CA GLU A 119 -10.38 10.00 2.56
C GLU A 119 -10.36 8.49 2.86
N THR A 120 -9.16 7.89 2.90
CA THR A 120 -8.98 6.45 3.16
C THR A 120 -9.67 5.97 4.45
N LYS A 121 -9.59 6.75 5.53
CA LYS A 121 -10.28 6.46 6.80
C LYS A 121 -11.80 6.45 6.65
N GLU A 122 -12.32 7.32 5.78
CA GLU A 122 -13.75 7.45 5.50
C GLU A 122 -14.22 6.31 4.61
N LEU A 123 -13.41 5.83 3.67
CA LEU A 123 -13.72 4.64 2.88
C LEU A 123 -13.94 3.41 3.78
N ILE A 124 -13.04 3.19 4.75
CA ILE A 124 -13.14 2.09 5.72
C ILE A 124 -14.32 2.30 6.69
N GLY A 125 -14.60 3.55 7.07
CA GLY A 125 -15.65 3.92 8.03
C GLY A 125 -17.06 4.15 7.43
N SER A 126 -17.19 4.25 6.10
CA SER A 126 -18.40 4.70 5.39
C SER A 126 -19.62 3.78 5.55
N GLY A 127 -19.44 2.56 6.06
CA GLY A 127 -20.50 1.59 6.35
C GLY A 127 -21.17 1.75 7.72
N SER A 128 -20.94 2.84 8.45
CA SER A 128 -21.39 3.04 9.83
C SER A 128 -21.98 4.44 10.07
N ARG A 129 -23.01 4.53 10.90
CA ARG A 129 -23.74 5.78 11.21
C ARG A 129 -23.03 6.71 12.19
N GLU A 130 -21.88 6.32 12.72
CA GLU A 130 -21.27 6.95 13.89
C GLU A 130 -19.82 7.41 13.65
N ALA A 131 -19.44 8.55 14.25
CA ALA A 131 -18.08 9.12 14.18
C ALA A 131 -17.05 8.14 14.74
N SER A 132 -17.50 7.32 15.69
CA SER A 132 -16.78 6.17 16.24
C SER A 132 -16.20 5.25 15.16
N ALA A 133 -16.85 5.10 13.99
CA ALA A 133 -16.35 4.25 12.93
C ALA A 133 -15.30 4.91 12.05
N VAL A 134 -15.41 6.21 11.79
CA VAL A 134 -14.35 6.97 11.12
C VAL A 134 -13.12 7.04 12.03
N GLU A 135 -13.32 7.26 13.34
CA GLU A 135 -12.26 7.18 14.35
C GLU A 135 -11.65 5.78 14.46
N LEU A 136 -12.48 4.73 14.41
CA LEU A 136 -12.01 3.34 14.42
C LEU A 136 -11.19 3.02 13.16
N ALA A 137 -11.67 3.45 11.99
CA ALA A 137 -10.95 3.33 10.74
C ALA A 137 -9.61 4.09 10.76
N GLN A 138 -9.60 5.30 11.34
CA GLN A 138 -8.36 6.05 11.55
C GLN A 138 -7.39 5.28 12.45
N LYS A 139 -7.86 4.71 13.56
CA LYS A 139 -7.03 3.88 14.46
C LYS A 139 -6.48 2.64 13.75
N LEU A 140 -7.31 1.99 12.95
CA LEU A 140 -6.92 0.84 12.14
C LEU A 140 -5.81 1.22 11.16
N LEU A 141 -6.01 2.30 10.40
CA LEU A 141 -5.05 2.80 9.42
C LEU A 141 -3.73 3.24 10.09
N CYS A 142 -3.80 3.94 11.23
CA CYS A 142 -2.62 4.30 12.01
C CYS A 142 -1.87 3.08 12.56
N SER A 143 -2.57 2.02 12.96
CA SER A 143 -1.92 0.79 13.44
C SER A 143 -1.06 0.13 12.36
N ALA A 144 -1.45 0.31 11.08
CA ALA A 144 -0.68 -0.11 9.93
C ALA A 144 0.33 0.96 9.44
N GLY A 145 0.49 2.07 10.18
CA GLY A 145 1.39 3.16 9.81
C GLY A 145 0.93 3.94 8.57
N GLY A 146 -0.37 4.02 8.32
CA GLY A 146 -0.93 4.65 7.11
C GLY A 146 -0.91 3.76 5.87
N ASP A 147 -0.31 2.57 5.98
CA ASP A 147 -0.04 1.70 4.84
C ASP A 147 -1.17 0.68 4.64
N LEU A 148 -1.90 0.83 3.52
CA LEU A 148 -2.99 -0.08 3.15
C LEU A 148 -2.51 -1.50 2.83
N GLN A 149 -1.25 -1.68 2.39
CA GLN A 149 -0.69 -3.01 2.17
C GLN A 149 -0.48 -3.72 3.50
N LYS A 150 0.09 -3.03 4.51
CA LYS A 150 0.23 -3.59 5.86
C LYS A 150 -1.13 -3.89 6.49
N LEU A 151 -2.11 -3.00 6.28
CA LEU A 151 -3.49 -3.23 6.70
C LEU A 151 -4.08 -4.49 6.05
N SER A 152 -3.76 -4.73 4.77
CA SER A 152 -4.27 -5.87 4.00
C SER A 152 -3.77 -7.24 4.48
N LEU A 153 -2.67 -7.24 5.24
CA LEU A 153 -2.04 -8.43 5.81
C LEU A 153 -2.58 -8.80 7.20
N LEU A 154 -3.37 -7.92 7.82
CA LEU A 154 -3.92 -8.19 9.14
C LEU A 154 -4.91 -9.35 9.10
N SER A 155 -4.72 -10.30 10.01
CA SER A 155 -5.62 -11.42 10.22
C SER A 155 -6.94 -10.99 10.87
N LEU A 156 -7.95 -11.87 10.80
CA LEU A 156 -9.23 -11.68 11.49
C LEU A 156 -9.02 -11.44 13.00
N SER A 157 -8.11 -12.18 13.63
CA SER A 157 -7.77 -12.03 15.05
C SER A 157 -7.18 -10.65 15.35
N GLU A 158 -6.25 -10.18 14.53
CA GLU A 158 -5.62 -8.87 14.72
C GLU A 158 -6.63 -7.74 14.53
N LEU A 159 -7.46 -7.81 13.49
CA LEU A 159 -8.55 -6.85 13.27
C LEU A 159 -9.57 -6.87 14.43
N SER A 160 -9.89 -8.05 14.96
CA SER A 160 -10.85 -8.19 16.06
C SER A 160 -10.33 -7.68 17.41
N SER A 161 -9.01 -7.47 17.54
CA SER A 161 -8.41 -6.91 18.76
C SER A 161 -8.78 -5.42 18.97
N PHE A 162 -9.20 -4.73 17.91
CA PHE A 162 -9.64 -3.35 17.98
C PHE A 162 -11.07 -3.28 18.53
N LYS A 163 -11.26 -2.61 19.66
CA LYS A 163 -12.58 -2.41 20.26
C LYS A 163 -13.55 -1.74 19.27
N GLY A 164 -14.62 -2.44 18.91
CA GLY A 164 -15.60 -1.99 17.92
C GLY A 164 -15.46 -2.66 16.53
N MET A 165 -14.43 -3.49 16.33
CA MET A 165 -14.24 -4.39 15.19
C MET A 165 -14.78 -5.79 15.52
N GLY A 166 -16.11 -5.94 15.52
CA GLY A 166 -16.73 -7.26 15.59
C GLY A 166 -16.51 -8.06 14.31
N THR A 167 -16.73 -9.38 14.36
CA THR A 167 -16.50 -10.31 13.25
C THR A 167 -17.08 -9.82 11.92
N GLY A 168 -18.30 -9.28 11.90
CA GLY A 168 -18.91 -8.75 10.68
C GLY A 168 -18.13 -7.61 10.03
N LYS A 169 -17.60 -6.67 10.82
CA LYS A 169 -16.78 -5.55 10.28
C LYS A 169 -15.42 -6.04 9.82
N CYS A 170 -14.80 -6.97 10.56
CA CYS A 170 -13.54 -7.57 10.13
C CYS A 170 -13.70 -8.31 8.80
N CYS A 171 -14.75 -9.13 8.67
CA CYS A 171 -15.08 -9.82 7.42
C CYS A 171 -15.32 -8.84 6.27
N ALA A 172 -16.01 -7.72 6.49
CA ALA A 172 -16.24 -6.71 5.46
C ALA A 172 -14.92 -6.10 4.96
N VAL A 173 -14.02 -5.73 5.87
CA VAL A 173 -12.69 -5.19 5.53
C VAL A 173 -11.86 -6.22 4.75
N LEU A 174 -11.76 -7.45 5.25
CA LEU A 174 -11.03 -8.53 4.58
C LEU A 174 -11.60 -8.86 3.19
N SER A 175 -12.93 -8.85 3.06
CA SER A 175 -13.61 -9.09 1.78
C SER A 175 -13.32 -7.97 0.78
N ALA A 176 -13.35 -6.71 1.21
CA ALA A 176 -13.02 -5.57 0.36
C ALA A 176 -11.57 -5.63 -0.15
N ILE A 177 -10.63 -5.98 0.73
CA ILE A 177 -9.23 -6.21 0.38
C ILE A 177 -9.10 -7.34 -0.66
N GLU A 178 -9.75 -8.48 -0.42
CA GLU A 178 -9.70 -9.62 -1.34
C GLU A 178 -10.32 -9.30 -2.71
N LEU A 179 -11.44 -8.56 -2.74
CA LEU A 179 -12.03 -8.07 -3.99
C LEU A 179 -11.05 -7.17 -4.75
N SER A 180 -10.41 -6.22 -4.07
CA SER A 180 -9.39 -5.36 -4.67
C SER A 180 -8.25 -6.18 -5.26
N ARG A 181 -7.77 -7.20 -4.55
CA ARG A 181 -6.72 -8.11 -5.01
C ARG A 181 -7.13 -8.84 -6.30
N ARG A 182 -8.36 -9.37 -6.38
CA ARG A 182 -8.88 -10.06 -7.58
C ARG A 182 -9.07 -9.14 -8.77
N ILE A 183 -9.41 -7.87 -8.55
CA ILE A 183 -9.56 -6.87 -9.61
C ILE A 183 -8.19 -6.59 -10.25
N HIS A 184 -7.14 -6.43 -9.43
CA HIS A 184 -5.80 -6.06 -9.91
C HIS A 184 -4.92 -7.26 -10.29
N SER A 185 -5.23 -8.45 -9.75
CA SER A 185 -4.62 -9.73 -10.10
C SER A 185 -5.72 -10.70 -10.54
N PRO A 186 -6.26 -10.53 -11.76
CA PRO A 186 -7.33 -11.40 -12.25
C PRO A 186 -6.79 -12.82 -12.38
N LEU A 187 -7.29 -13.72 -11.52
CA LEU A 187 -7.13 -15.16 -11.72
C LEU A 187 -7.69 -15.52 -13.12
N PRO A 188 -7.07 -16.48 -13.84
CA PRO A 188 -7.63 -16.99 -15.07
C PRO A 188 -9.08 -17.40 -14.80
N LYS A 189 -10.02 -16.81 -15.55
CA LYS A 189 -11.44 -17.14 -15.44
C LYS A 189 -11.60 -18.60 -15.81
N PHE A 190 -11.76 -19.49 -14.83
CA PHE A 190 -12.33 -20.80 -15.10
C PHE A 190 -13.81 -20.57 -15.41
N GLY A 191 -14.19 -20.86 -16.65
CA GLY A 191 -15.57 -20.77 -17.10
C GLY A 191 -16.46 -21.65 -16.22
N PHE A 192 -17.55 -21.07 -15.74
CA PHE A 192 -18.73 -21.80 -15.31
C PHE A 192 -19.68 -21.91 -16.51
#